data_AF-F8E775-F1
#
_entry.id   AF-F8E775-F1
#
_cell.length_a   1.000
_cell.length_b   1.000
_cell.length_c   1.000
_cell.angle_alpha   90.00
_cell.angle_beta   90.00
_cell.angle_gamma   90.00
#
_symmetry.space_group_name_H-M   'P 1'
#
loop_
_entity.id
_entity.type
_entity.pdbx_description
1 polymer ?
#
loop_
_entity_poly.entity_id
_entity_poly.type
_entity_poly.pdbx_seq_one_letter_code
_entity_poly.pdbx_strand_id
1 'polypeptide(L)'
;MNDKISSEIYENLEPLGIKFGEPDENDREFSAKFHFDGNYGFYHISDEKCEFLILKGIFKDNVRLLKGKVGIQPKKMSKIADRLSNIEKNLDFAPLVNFFIDDDIYISNISRDLYSERGGKQKFDPRKIPAGLSEVEFSLQHSDFAREKNLYFKGMLSELFPETLSPLSRSILNELPDILNPIFVHAGFKTYSPSVKLIAGKLYTNLSNLQLAFNTMETGDDFLKMNFAPSLYMKNPKNKFKNLNLDLLDIKIDEIETYSRELRDSIQSVSFENLYNGTLSEHLALFAMLGQMIFFRLSSIFIKILKRVKNVQRAAELIYKTRNSNLFEKLSGRSIPKYLDAFAPYAEFPPGLGYGKKSIEEMTAGMGFLKKAFHGENLSQTIKAAHRFLDKRDELIMTAIDYFKAVDKVLRIAGNELVDKRQIAKPEQLYWLELNEIKNIKKGDYYGNIPFSLYFKRVQHERYKAQFCPNLIYEKDINRIPDIFNGLISKYNNIEISCRTLNPVKEKTFVYNGEDIPDSGGLAVFSRISIADIPKLKDTDLIICDYAPLFSLLFEYACITDKSLYTGLNGSEVFLRGKKVTLSEDRLIIGKSD
;
A
#
# COMPACT_ATOMS: atom_id res chain seq x y z
N MET A 1 -33.17 32.60 20.20
CA MET A 1 -31.85 32.49 19.52
C MET A 1 -30.93 31.85 20.54
N ASN A 2 -30.28 30.75 20.18
CA ASN A 2 -29.37 30.04 21.07
C ASN A 2 -28.00 30.75 20.94
N ASP A 3 -27.59 31.51 21.97
CA ASP A 3 -26.42 32.42 21.94
C ASP A 3 -25.07 31.72 21.68
N LYS A 4 -25.08 30.37 21.64
CA LYS A 4 -23.91 29.52 21.43
C LYS A 4 -23.61 29.20 19.97
N ILE A 5 -24.53 29.48 19.04
CA ILE A 5 -24.37 29.20 17.61
C ILE A 5 -24.31 30.54 16.85
N SER A 6 -23.27 30.76 16.04
CA SER A 6 -23.18 32.00 15.26
C SER A 6 -24.35 32.12 14.28
N SER A 7 -24.82 33.35 14.05
CA SER A 7 -25.94 33.62 13.12
C SER A 7 -25.69 33.05 11.73
N GLU A 8 -24.44 33.13 11.25
CA GLU A 8 -24.02 32.59 9.96
C GLU A 8 -24.17 31.05 9.86
N ILE A 9 -23.85 30.31 10.92
CA ILE A 9 -24.03 28.84 10.93
C ILE A 9 -25.52 28.50 10.91
N TYR A 10 -26.33 29.24 11.65
CA TYR A 10 -27.77 29.05 11.70
C TYR A 10 -28.41 29.31 10.33
N GLU A 11 -28.08 30.43 9.68
CA GLU A 11 -28.57 30.82 8.36
C GLU A 11 -28.22 29.80 7.26
N ASN A 12 -27.07 29.14 7.35
CA ASN A 12 -26.64 28.12 6.39
C ASN A 12 -27.32 26.76 6.58
N LEU A 13 -27.73 26.42 7.80
CA LEU A 13 -28.18 25.06 8.16
C LEU A 13 -29.70 24.95 8.37
N GLU A 14 -30.38 26.01 8.83
CA GLU A 14 -31.83 26.01 9.02
C GLU A 14 -32.60 25.69 7.72
N PRO A 15 -32.24 26.24 6.53
CA PRO A 15 -32.90 25.91 5.27
C PRO A 15 -32.79 24.42 4.87
N LEU A 16 -31.81 23.69 5.41
CA LEU A 16 -31.62 22.26 5.21
C LEU A 16 -32.48 21.41 6.16
N GLY A 17 -33.37 22.06 6.93
CA GLY A 17 -34.24 21.44 7.92
C GLY A 17 -33.48 20.93 9.15
N ILE A 18 -32.30 21.49 9.44
CA ILE A 18 -31.58 21.23 10.70
C ILE A 18 -32.32 21.97 11.82
N LYS A 19 -32.70 21.22 12.86
CA LYS A 19 -33.41 21.77 14.01
C LYS A 19 -32.43 22.13 15.11
N PHE A 20 -32.63 23.30 15.72
CA PHE A 20 -31.83 23.80 16.82
C PHE A 20 -32.68 23.85 18.08
N GLY A 21 -32.07 23.61 19.24
CA GLY A 21 -32.77 23.61 20.53
C GLY A 21 -31.80 23.65 21.70
N GLU A 22 -32.31 23.81 22.90
CA GLU A 22 -31.55 23.66 24.15
C GLU A 22 -32.00 22.38 24.85
N PRO A 23 -31.08 21.56 25.38
CA PRO A 23 -31.44 20.34 26.08
C PRO A 23 -32.04 20.66 27.46
N ASP A 24 -33.07 19.92 27.86
CA ASP A 24 -33.59 19.95 29.23
C ASP A 24 -32.65 19.21 30.20
N GLU A 25 -32.81 19.39 31.52
CA GLU A 25 -31.96 18.75 32.54
C GLU A 25 -31.92 17.21 32.46
N ASN A 26 -32.95 16.59 31.86
CA ASN A 26 -33.06 15.14 31.71
C ASN A 26 -32.60 14.64 30.33
N ASP A 27 -32.30 15.54 29.39
CA ASP A 27 -31.92 15.18 28.04
C ASP A 27 -30.49 14.67 27.97
N ARG A 28 -30.34 13.54 27.28
CA ARG A 28 -29.03 12.96 27.02
C ARG A 28 -28.40 13.67 25.84
N GLU A 29 -27.44 14.54 26.12
CA GLU A 29 -26.64 15.23 25.10
C GLU A 29 -25.49 14.34 24.60
N PHE A 30 -25.26 14.37 23.30
CA PHE A 30 -24.17 13.70 22.60
C PHE A 30 -23.27 14.73 21.93
N SER A 31 -21.99 14.41 21.84
CA SER A 31 -21.02 15.16 21.05
C SER A 31 -20.59 14.35 19.83
N ALA A 32 -20.61 14.95 18.65
CA ALA A 32 -20.18 14.40 17.38
C ALA A 32 -18.97 15.15 16.82
N LYS A 33 -17.87 14.42 16.66
CA LYS A 33 -16.70 14.83 15.87
C LYS A 33 -16.77 14.22 14.48
N PHE A 34 -16.27 14.96 13.48
CA PHE A 34 -16.37 14.58 12.07
C PHE A 34 -15.13 13.79 11.60
N HIS A 35 -14.37 13.29 12.56
CA HIS A 35 -13.28 12.35 12.36
C HIS A 35 -13.10 11.51 13.63
N PHE A 36 -12.36 10.41 13.53
CA PHE A 36 -11.86 9.65 14.66
C PHE A 36 -10.33 9.57 14.57
N ASP A 37 -9.63 10.14 15.56
CA ASP A 37 -8.16 10.23 15.58
C ASP A 37 -7.55 10.73 14.25
N GLY A 38 -8.15 11.77 13.67
CA GLY A 38 -7.73 12.36 12.40
C GLY A 38 -8.18 11.60 11.13
N ASN A 39 -8.86 10.45 11.25
CA ASN A 39 -9.44 9.76 10.11
C ASN A 39 -10.87 10.26 9.83
N TYR A 40 -11.09 10.84 8.65
CA TYR A 40 -12.37 11.46 8.25
C TYR A 40 -13.40 10.49 7.68
N GLY A 41 -13.13 9.18 7.69
CA GLY A 41 -14.07 8.14 7.25
C GLY A 41 -15.22 7.86 8.23
N PHE A 42 -15.18 8.45 9.43
CA PHE A 42 -16.06 8.15 10.56
C PHE A 42 -16.59 9.42 11.22
N TYR A 43 -17.84 9.40 11.67
CA TYR A 43 -18.28 10.27 12.76
C TYR A 43 -17.94 9.58 14.08
N HIS A 44 -17.33 10.32 14.99
CA HIS A 44 -17.10 9.86 16.36
C HIS A 44 -18.15 10.49 17.27
N ILE A 45 -19.02 9.65 17.85
CA ILE A 45 -20.10 10.08 18.74
C ILE A 45 -19.80 9.59 20.14
N SER A 46 -19.90 10.50 21.11
CA SER A 46 -19.63 10.21 22.51
C SER A 46 -20.56 10.98 23.43
N ASP A 47 -20.86 10.38 24.57
CA ASP A 47 -21.46 11.02 25.75
C ASP A 47 -20.85 10.38 27.01
N GLU A 48 -21.40 10.68 28.18
CA GLU A 48 -20.93 10.09 29.44
C GLU A 48 -21.08 8.56 29.49
N LYS A 49 -22.10 8.00 28.83
CA LYS A 49 -22.48 6.59 28.94
C LYS A 49 -21.94 5.70 27.81
N CYS A 50 -21.65 6.26 26.62
CA CYS A 50 -21.20 5.48 25.48
C CYS A 50 -20.27 6.26 24.53
N GLU A 51 -19.51 5.50 23.76
CA GLU A 51 -18.64 6.00 22.69
C GLU A 51 -18.76 5.04 21.50
N PHE A 52 -19.05 5.58 20.32
CA PHE A 52 -19.20 4.78 19.11
C PHE A 52 -18.88 5.57 17.85
N LEU A 53 -18.59 4.85 16.77
CA LEU A 53 -18.34 5.40 15.45
C LEU A 53 -19.53 5.14 14.53
N ILE A 54 -19.83 6.11 13.67
CA ILE A 54 -20.68 5.90 12.49
C ILE A 54 -19.80 5.93 11.24
N LEU A 55 -19.86 4.87 10.42
CA LEU A 55 -19.23 4.81 9.10
C LEU A 55 -19.94 5.76 8.14
N LYS A 56 -19.23 6.80 7.66
CA LYS A 56 -19.83 7.83 6.81
C LYS A 56 -20.28 7.26 5.47
N GLY A 57 -21.51 7.59 5.07
CA GLY A 57 -22.06 7.15 3.79
C GLY A 57 -22.45 5.67 3.73
N ILE A 58 -22.51 4.99 4.88
CA ILE A 58 -23.03 3.64 5.02
C ILE A 58 -24.33 3.70 5.82
N PHE A 59 -25.38 3.04 5.30
CA PHE A 59 -26.72 3.07 5.88
C PHE A 59 -27.10 1.78 6.61
N LYS A 60 -26.39 0.68 6.37
CA LYS A 60 -26.58 -0.62 7.00
C LYS A 60 -25.25 -1.11 7.58
N ASP A 61 -25.26 -1.65 8.79
CA ASP A 61 -24.03 -2.05 9.50
C ASP A 61 -23.01 -0.90 9.59
N ASN A 62 -23.47 0.27 10.05
CA ASN A 62 -22.67 1.49 10.06
C ASN A 62 -22.16 1.89 11.45
N VAL A 63 -22.49 1.18 12.52
CA VAL A 63 -22.09 1.54 13.90
C VAL A 63 -20.96 0.63 14.38
N ARG A 64 -19.92 1.21 14.99
CA ARG A 64 -18.86 0.47 15.70
C ARG A 64 -18.79 0.96 17.14
N LEU A 65 -19.12 0.09 18.09
CA LEU A 65 -19.09 0.42 19.51
C LEU A 65 -17.65 0.44 20.03
N LEU A 66 -17.27 1.52 20.71
CA LEU A 66 -15.96 1.65 21.39
C LEU A 66 -16.12 1.47 22.90
N LYS A 67 -17.17 2.05 23.50
CA LYS A 67 -17.45 1.97 24.94
C LYS A 67 -18.94 1.97 25.24
N GLY A 68 -19.34 1.24 26.28
CA GLY A 68 -20.69 1.30 26.84
C GLY A 68 -21.75 0.64 25.97
N LYS A 69 -22.97 1.19 25.95
CA LYS A 69 -24.06 0.75 25.06
C LYS A 69 -24.68 1.98 24.41
N VAL A 70 -24.87 1.94 23.08
CA VAL A 70 -25.39 3.07 22.30
C VAL A 70 -26.75 3.54 22.83
N GLY A 71 -27.69 2.61 23.03
CA GLY A 71 -29.04 2.93 23.54
C GLY A 71 -29.91 3.75 22.56
N ILE A 72 -29.50 3.88 21.29
CA ILE A 72 -30.23 4.59 20.23
C ILE A 72 -30.77 3.57 19.23
N GLN A 73 -32.03 3.73 18.80
CA GLN A 73 -32.64 2.86 17.81
C GLN A 73 -31.96 3.02 16.43
N PRO A 74 -31.80 1.95 15.63
CA PRO A 74 -31.14 2.01 14.32
C PRO A 74 -31.73 3.07 13.36
N LYS A 75 -33.06 3.25 13.34
CA LYS A 75 -33.71 4.28 12.51
C LYS A 75 -33.29 5.70 12.89
N LYS A 76 -33.12 5.98 14.19
CA LYS A 76 -32.63 7.29 14.67
C LYS A 76 -31.14 7.45 14.33
N MET A 77 -30.36 6.36 14.32
CA MET A 77 -28.96 6.39 13.93
C MET A 77 -28.74 6.84 12.48
N SER A 78 -29.52 6.32 11.53
CA SER A 78 -29.45 6.77 10.14
C SER A 78 -29.79 8.26 10.00
N LYS A 79 -30.82 8.73 10.73
CA LYS A 79 -31.15 10.16 10.76
C LYS A 79 -30.01 11.02 11.32
N ILE A 80 -29.31 10.56 12.38
CA ILE A 80 -28.13 11.26 12.92
C ILE A 80 -27.06 11.35 11.83
N ALA A 81 -26.74 10.25 11.17
CA ALA A 81 -25.73 10.24 10.10
C ALA A 81 -26.09 11.20 8.95
N ASP A 82 -27.37 11.26 8.56
CA ASP A 82 -27.87 12.17 7.51
C ASP A 82 -27.76 13.64 7.93
N ARG A 83 -28.17 13.97 9.16
CA ARG A 83 -28.06 15.32 9.73
C ARG A 83 -26.61 15.77 9.80
N LEU A 84 -25.72 14.93 10.33
CA LEU A 84 -24.28 15.21 10.39
C LEU A 84 -23.69 15.37 8.98
N SER A 85 -24.06 14.52 8.01
CA SER A 85 -23.62 14.68 6.61
C SER A 85 -24.02 16.02 6.01
N ASN A 86 -25.25 16.48 6.28
CA ASN A 86 -25.71 17.78 5.78
C ASN A 86 -24.97 18.94 6.44
N ILE A 87 -24.66 18.84 7.73
CA ILE A 87 -23.80 19.81 8.42
C ILE A 87 -22.39 19.81 7.80
N GLU A 88 -21.77 18.63 7.61
CA GLU A 88 -20.39 18.52 7.08
C GLU A 88 -20.24 19.17 5.70
N LYS A 89 -21.24 18.99 4.83
CA LYS A 89 -21.17 19.42 3.44
C LYS A 89 -21.39 20.91 3.24
N ASN A 90 -22.02 21.58 4.22
CA ASN A 90 -22.43 22.97 4.11
C ASN A 90 -21.63 23.90 5.05
N LEU A 91 -20.66 23.36 5.79
CA LEU A 91 -19.69 24.14 6.55
C LEU A 91 -18.31 24.04 5.87
N ASP A 92 -17.56 25.14 5.91
CA ASP A 92 -16.21 25.26 5.33
C ASP A 92 -15.10 24.78 6.28
N PHE A 93 -15.45 24.34 7.48
CA PHE A 93 -14.55 23.82 8.52
C PHE A 93 -15.02 22.45 9.04
N ALA A 94 -14.14 21.74 9.75
CA ALA A 94 -14.50 20.50 10.43
C ALA A 94 -15.23 20.80 11.77
N PRO A 95 -16.53 20.46 11.90
CA PRO A 95 -17.30 20.87 13.05
C PRO A 95 -17.21 19.86 14.22
N LEU A 96 -17.39 20.38 15.42
CA LEU A 96 -17.79 19.66 16.62
C LEU A 96 -19.25 20.02 16.90
N VAL A 97 -20.13 19.02 16.92
CA VAL A 97 -21.57 19.22 17.04
C VAL A 97 -22.07 18.57 18.31
N ASN A 98 -22.73 19.33 19.18
CA ASN A 98 -23.49 18.77 20.28
C ASN A 98 -24.97 18.69 19.89
N PHE A 99 -25.62 17.59 20.24
CA PHE A 99 -27.01 17.34 19.90
C PHE A 99 -27.68 16.46 20.94
N PHE A 100 -28.99 16.56 21.05
CA PHE A 100 -29.81 15.68 21.88
C PHE A 100 -30.95 15.06 21.03
N ILE A 101 -31.54 14.00 21.57
CA ILE A 101 -32.57 13.22 20.87
C ILE A 101 -33.83 13.23 21.71
N ASP A 102 -34.88 13.83 21.17
CA ASP A 102 -36.24 13.77 21.70
C ASP A 102 -37.15 13.15 20.60
N ASP A 103 -38.17 13.87 20.13
CA ASP A 103 -38.98 13.51 18.96
C ASP A 103 -38.17 13.53 17.65
N ASP A 104 -37.17 14.43 17.58
CA ASP A 104 -36.22 14.55 16.48
C ASP A 104 -34.80 14.76 17.03
N ILE A 105 -33.85 15.05 16.15
CA ILE A 105 -32.47 15.39 16.49
C ILE A 105 -32.34 16.91 16.51
N TYR A 106 -32.01 17.46 17.67
CA TYR A 106 -31.84 18.89 17.89
C TYR A 106 -30.38 19.22 18.15
N ILE A 107 -29.85 20.21 17.41
CA ILE A 107 -28.49 20.69 17.57
C ILE A 107 -28.47 21.77 18.65
N SER A 108 -27.71 21.53 19.71
CA SER A 108 -27.54 22.44 20.84
C SER A 108 -26.33 23.36 20.69
N ASN A 109 -25.29 22.90 20.01
CA ASN A 109 -24.08 23.68 19.76
C ASN A 109 -23.34 23.19 18.50
N ILE A 110 -22.70 24.11 17.79
CA ILE A 110 -21.75 23.83 16.71
C ILE A 110 -20.53 24.73 16.89
N SER A 111 -19.35 24.11 16.92
CA SER A 111 -18.07 24.83 17.02
C SER A 111 -17.02 24.23 16.08
N ARG A 112 -15.91 24.93 15.87
CA ARG A 112 -14.76 24.41 15.11
C ARG A 112 -14.03 23.35 15.94
N ASP A 113 -13.70 22.21 15.34
CA ASP A 113 -12.84 21.22 16.00
C ASP A 113 -11.38 21.70 15.97
N LEU A 114 -10.89 22.22 17.09
CA LEU A 114 -9.51 22.71 17.25
C LEU A 114 -8.45 21.61 17.02
N TYR A 115 -8.83 20.32 17.07
CA TYR A 115 -7.92 19.23 16.74
C TYR A 115 -7.54 19.24 15.25
N SER A 116 -8.49 19.63 14.38
CA SER A 116 -8.26 19.75 12.93
C SER A 116 -7.28 20.87 12.58
N GLU A 117 -7.20 21.91 13.40
CA GLU A 117 -6.31 23.08 13.20
C GLU A 117 -4.86 22.80 13.59
N ARG A 118 -4.60 21.85 14.49
CA ARG A 118 -3.25 21.59 15.03
C ARG A 118 -2.30 20.87 14.07
N GLY A 119 -2.74 20.49 12.86
CA GLY A 119 -1.88 19.87 11.84
C GLY A 119 -1.12 18.62 12.34
N GLY A 120 -1.57 18.02 13.45
CA GLY A 120 -0.87 16.97 14.15
C GLY A 120 -0.85 15.73 13.29
N LYS A 121 0.30 15.40 12.72
CA LYS A 121 0.58 14.17 11.97
C LYS A 121 0.57 12.93 12.90
N GLN A 122 -0.36 12.82 13.84
CA GLN A 122 -0.52 11.58 14.57
C GLN A 122 -1.02 10.53 13.57
N LYS A 123 -0.18 9.51 13.34
CA LYS A 123 -0.56 8.39 12.49
C LYS A 123 -1.70 7.64 13.16
N PHE A 124 -2.83 7.63 12.47
CA PHE A 124 -4.01 6.86 12.81
C PHE A 124 -3.63 5.43 13.22
N ASP A 125 -4.14 4.98 14.37
CA ASP A 125 -3.89 3.63 14.89
C ASP A 125 -5.05 2.70 14.51
N PRO A 126 -4.87 1.78 13.56
CA PRO A 126 -5.95 0.91 13.11
C PRO A 126 -6.46 -0.04 14.20
N ARG A 127 -5.71 -0.25 15.30
CA ARG A 127 -6.16 -1.07 16.45
C ARG A 127 -7.35 -0.45 17.18
N LYS A 128 -7.58 0.85 17.01
CA LYS A 128 -8.65 1.58 17.69
C LYS A 128 -10.02 1.44 17.00
N ILE A 129 -10.06 0.88 15.79
CA ILE A 129 -11.32 0.63 15.08
C ILE A 129 -11.54 -0.88 14.96
N PRO A 130 -12.63 -1.42 15.53
CA PRO A 130 -12.93 -2.86 15.45
C PRO A 130 -13.07 -3.38 14.01
N ALA A 131 -13.78 -2.64 13.15
CA ALA A 131 -13.92 -2.92 11.72
C ALA A 131 -14.18 -1.61 10.97
N GLY A 132 -13.29 -1.25 10.04
CA GLY A 132 -13.35 0.01 9.29
C GLY A 132 -14.36 0.01 8.15
N LEU A 133 -14.82 -1.16 7.72
CA LEU A 133 -15.78 -1.36 6.64
C LEU A 133 -17.04 -2.07 7.14
N SER A 134 -18.13 -1.91 6.40
CA SER A 134 -19.36 -2.68 6.58
C SER A 134 -19.26 -4.11 6.03
N GLU A 135 -20.12 -5.01 6.50
CA GLU A 135 -20.26 -6.37 5.95
C GLU A 135 -20.55 -6.38 4.45
N VAL A 136 -21.33 -5.40 3.96
CA VAL A 136 -21.64 -5.25 2.53
C VAL A 136 -20.40 -4.84 1.76
N GLU A 137 -19.62 -3.87 2.25
CA GLU A 137 -18.38 -3.45 1.61
C GLU A 137 -17.36 -4.59 1.52
N PHE A 138 -17.25 -5.44 2.55
CA PHE A 138 -16.43 -6.66 2.50
C PHE A 138 -16.98 -7.68 1.50
N SER A 139 -18.29 -7.92 1.50
CA SER A 139 -18.92 -8.87 0.58
C SER A 139 -18.70 -8.49 -0.89
N LEU A 140 -18.73 -7.19 -1.20
CA LEU A 140 -18.46 -6.66 -2.54
C LEU A 140 -17.00 -6.82 -2.98
N GLN A 141 -16.07 -7.16 -2.08
CA GLN A 141 -14.68 -7.43 -2.46
C GLN A 141 -14.50 -8.85 -3.01
N HIS A 142 -15.46 -9.76 -2.86
CA HIS A 142 -15.34 -11.13 -3.39
C HIS A 142 -15.46 -11.14 -4.91
N SER A 143 -14.67 -11.97 -5.55
CA SER A 143 -14.86 -12.33 -6.94
C SER A 143 -15.93 -13.41 -7.03
N ASP A 144 -16.85 -13.28 -7.97
CA ASP A 144 -17.86 -14.30 -8.22
C ASP A 144 -17.26 -15.62 -8.75
N PHE A 145 -16.02 -15.59 -9.27
CA PHE A 145 -15.41 -16.70 -10.00
C PHE A 145 -14.34 -17.48 -9.22
N ALA A 146 -13.88 -16.99 -8.06
CA ALA A 146 -12.61 -17.44 -7.44
C ALA A 146 -12.68 -17.84 -5.95
N ARG A 147 -13.89 -18.07 -5.41
CA ARG A 147 -14.23 -17.93 -3.98
C ARG A 147 -13.43 -18.76 -2.95
N GLU A 148 -12.63 -19.78 -3.30
CA GLU A 148 -12.13 -20.72 -2.29
C GLU A 148 -10.61 -20.98 -2.21
N LYS A 149 -9.85 -20.90 -3.31
CA LYS A 149 -8.46 -21.43 -3.36
C LYS A 149 -7.36 -20.39 -3.58
N ASN A 150 -7.70 -19.18 -4.00
CA ASN A 150 -6.70 -18.19 -4.36
C ASN A 150 -6.11 -17.53 -3.10
N LEU A 151 -4.78 -17.53 -3.03
CA LEU A 151 -4.02 -16.82 -2.00
C LEU A 151 -3.51 -15.51 -2.60
N TYR A 152 -3.87 -14.40 -1.96
CA TYR A 152 -3.49 -13.06 -2.39
C TYR A 152 -2.36 -12.51 -1.52
N PHE A 153 -1.43 -11.78 -2.13
CA PHE A 153 -0.26 -11.17 -1.49
C PHE A 153 -0.12 -9.67 -1.79
N LYS A 154 0.08 -8.83 -0.76
CA LYS A 154 0.13 -7.36 -0.86
C LYS A 154 1.51 -6.77 -1.17
N GLY A 155 2.60 -7.54 -1.02
CA GLY A 155 3.96 -6.97 -0.94
C GLY A 155 4.71 -6.78 -2.26
N MET A 156 4.28 -7.40 -3.37
CA MET A 156 5.07 -7.48 -4.62
C MET A 156 5.40 -6.11 -5.23
N LEU A 157 4.48 -5.15 -5.15
CA LEU A 157 4.59 -3.82 -5.76
C LEU A 157 4.52 -2.70 -4.72
N SER A 158 4.84 -3.01 -3.47
CA SER A 158 4.62 -2.14 -2.32
C SER A 158 5.48 -0.88 -2.26
N GLU A 159 6.62 -0.87 -2.95
CA GLU A 159 7.51 0.30 -3.08
C GLU A 159 7.04 1.26 -4.17
N LEU A 160 6.24 0.76 -5.12
CA LEU A 160 5.76 1.52 -6.28
C LEU A 160 4.36 2.09 -6.06
N PHE A 161 3.50 1.42 -5.30
CA PHE A 161 2.13 1.85 -5.06
C PHE A 161 1.86 2.12 -3.57
N PRO A 162 1.01 3.12 -3.25
CA PRO A 162 0.62 3.37 -1.87
C PRO A 162 -0.15 2.17 -1.31
N GLU A 163 -0.32 2.13 0.01
CA GLU A 163 -1.10 1.04 0.62
C GLU A 163 -2.54 1.02 0.13
N THR A 164 -3.20 2.18 0.16
CA THR A 164 -4.55 2.35 -0.37
C THR A 164 -4.47 3.25 -1.59
N LEU A 165 -4.88 2.71 -2.74
CA LEU A 165 -4.88 3.42 -4.01
C LEU A 165 -5.98 4.49 -4.06
N SER A 166 -5.71 5.59 -4.78
CA SER A 166 -6.72 6.60 -5.12
C SER A 166 -7.90 6.00 -5.88
N PRO A 167 -9.11 6.59 -5.79
CA PRO A 167 -10.27 6.15 -6.58
C PRO A 167 -9.98 5.97 -8.07
N LEU A 168 -9.27 6.92 -8.69
CA LEU A 168 -8.88 6.83 -10.09
C LEU A 168 -7.99 5.59 -10.35
N SER A 169 -6.90 5.43 -9.60
CA SER A 169 -6.00 4.28 -9.77
C SER A 169 -6.69 2.94 -9.49
N ARG A 170 -7.63 2.89 -8.52
CA ARG A 170 -8.46 1.71 -8.27
C ARG A 170 -9.34 1.36 -9.48
N SER A 171 -9.99 2.35 -10.09
CA SER A 171 -10.83 2.11 -11.27
C SER A 171 -10.05 1.56 -12.46
N ILE A 172 -8.84 2.08 -12.71
CA ILE A 172 -7.97 1.61 -13.79
C ILE A 172 -7.57 0.14 -13.58
N LEU A 173 -7.19 -0.23 -12.34
CA LEU A 173 -6.80 -1.62 -12.05
C LEU A 173 -7.98 -2.59 -12.05
N ASN A 174 -9.19 -2.13 -11.70
CA ASN A 174 -10.39 -2.96 -11.78
C ASN A 174 -10.76 -3.32 -13.23
N GLU A 175 -10.35 -2.53 -14.22
CA GLU A 175 -10.49 -2.87 -15.64
C GLU A 175 -9.43 -3.89 -16.11
N LEU A 176 -8.42 -4.19 -15.28
CA LEU A 176 -7.27 -5.04 -15.62
C LEU A 176 -7.04 -6.19 -14.62
N PRO A 177 -8.07 -7.03 -14.34
CA PRO A 177 -7.94 -8.10 -13.35
C PRO A 177 -6.82 -9.09 -13.69
N ASP A 178 -6.57 -9.34 -14.98
CA ASP A 178 -5.63 -10.35 -15.46
C ASP A 178 -4.32 -9.77 -16.04
N ILE A 179 -3.94 -8.57 -15.63
CA ILE A 179 -2.73 -7.86 -16.09
C ILE A 179 -1.41 -8.64 -15.95
N LEU A 180 -1.33 -9.57 -15.00
CA LEU A 180 -0.15 -10.41 -14.75
C LEU A 180 -0.20 -11.76 -15.49
N ASN A 181 -1.24 -12.05 -16.25
CA ASN A 181 -1.41 -13.33 -16.96
C ASN A 181 -0.83 -13.41 -18.39
N PRO A 182 -0.61 -12.33 -19.18
CA PRO A 182 -0.29 -12.45 -20.60
C PRO A 182 0.88 -13.38 -20.91
N ILE A 183 1.98 -13.30 -20.14
CA ILE A 183 3.16 -14.16 -20.33
C ILE A 183 2.85 -15.65 -20.12
N PHE A 184 1.99 -15.96 -19.14
CA PHE A 184 1.61 -17.32 -18.82
C PHE A 184 0.65 -17.87 -19.86
N VAL A 185 -0.31 -17.06 -20.32
CA VAL A 185 -1.23 -17.44 -21.39
C VAL A 185 -0.46 -17.69 -22.69
N HIS A 186 0.50 -16.83 -23.02
CA HIS A 186 1.38 -16.99 -24.18
C HIS A 186 2.16 -18.32 -24.13
N ALA A 187 2.69 -18.68 -22.95
CA ALA A 187 3.37 -19.94 -22.71
C ALA A 187 2.44 -21.17 -22.57
N GLY A 188 1.13 -21.01 -22.76
CA GLY A 188 0.14 -22.10 -22.63
C GLY A 188 -0.14 -22.54 -21.18
N PHE A 189 0.20 -21.71 -20.20
CA PHE A 189 -0.03 -22.02 -18.78
C PHE A 189 -1.45 -21.64 -18.37
N LYS A 190 -2.09 -22.52 -17.59
CA LYS A 190 -3.33 -22.18 -16.89
C LYS A 190 -3.02 -21.12 -15.84
N THR A 191 -3.89 -20.12 -15.71
CA THR A 191 -3.83 -19.11 -14.64
C THR A 191 -5.16 -19.04 -13.90
N TYR A 192 -5.14 -18.49 -12.70
CA TYR A 192 -6.30 -18.12 -11.92
C TYR A 192 -6.61 -16.64 -12.15
N SER A 193 -7.88 -16.35 -12.45
CA SER A 193 -8.40 -14.98 -12.50
C SER A 193 -9.03 -14.61 -11.15
N PRO A 194 -8.92 -13.35 -10.68
CA PRO A 194 -8.07 -12.32 -11.26
C PRO A 194 -6.59 -12.51 -10.84
N SER A 195 -5.67 -12.08 -11.69
CA SER A 195 -4.22 -12.04 -11.44
C SER A 195 -3.80 -10.98 -10.42
N VAL A 196 -4.55 -9.87 -10.36
CA VAL A 196 -4.45 -8.81 -9.35
C VAL A 196 -5.82 -8.54 -8.78
N LYS A 197 -5.88 -8.14 -7.51
CA LYS A 197 -7.15 -7.89 -6.83
C LYS A 197 -7.03 -6.69 -5.92
N LEU A 198 -8.09 -5.89 -5.85
CA LEU A 198 -8.23 -4.85 -4.85
C LEU A 198 -9.05 -5.40 -3.68
N ILE A 199 -8.50 -5.33 -2.47
CA ILE A 199 -9.19 -5.68 -1.22
C ILE A 199 -9.13 -4.46 -0.32
N ALA A 200 -10.28 -3.82 -0.05
CA ALA A 200 -10.36 -2.54 0.66
C ALA A 200 -9.45 -1.47 0.01
N GLY A 201 -9.43 -1.44 -1.33
CA GLY A 201 -8.60 -0.51 -2.14
C GLY A 201 -7.10 -0.73 -2.08
N LYS A 202 -6.64 -1.83 -1.47
CA LYS A 202 -5.23 -2.22 -1.44
C LYS A 202 -4.95 -3.24 -2.54
N LEU A 203 -3.83 -3.07 -3.24
CA LEU A 203 -3.44 -3.95 -4.34
C LEU A 203 -2.84 -5.26 -3.83
N TYR A 204 -3.41 -6.37 -4.28
CA TYR A 204 -2.92 -7.72 -4.06
C TYR A 204 -2.58 -8.40 -5.39
N THR A 205 -1.51 -9.17 -5.40
CA THR A 205 -1.16 -10.11 -6.47
C THR A 205 -1.68 -11.50 -6.12
N ASN A 206 -2.20 -12.23 -7.10
CA ASN A 206 -2.59 -13.62 -6.94
C ASN A 206 -1.34 -14.50 -6.86
N LEU A 207 -0.96 -14.88 -5.64
CA LEU A 207 0.23 -15.69 -5.38
C LEU A 207 0.07 -17.12 -5.91
N SER A 208 -1.16 -17.61 -6.06
CA SER A 208 -1.45 -18.92 -6.65
C SER A 208 -0.99 -19.00 -8.12
N ASN A 209 -1.07 -17.90 -8.88
CA ASN A 209 -0.54 -17.84 -10.26
C ASN A 209 0.99 -17.97 -10.28
N LEU A 210 1.67 -17.22 -9.41
CA LEU A 210 3.12 -17.31 -9.30
C LEU A 210 3.56 -18.71 -8.84
N GLN A 211 2.87 -19.30 -7.85
CA GLN A 211 3.14 -20.66 -7.40
C GLN A 211 2.98 -21.68 -8.52
N LEU A 212 1.90 -21.58 -9.31
CA LEU A 212 1.69 -22.43 -10.47
C LEU A 212 2.83 -22.27 -11.49
N ALA A 213 3.23 -21.04 -11.81
CA ALA A 213 4.34 -20.78 -12.71
C ALA A 213 5.67 -21.38 -12.22
N PHE A 214 6.01 -21.20 -10.94
CA PHE A 214 7.23 -21.78 -10.36
C PHE A 214 7.21 -23.32 -10.28
N ASN A 215 6.03 -23.92 -10.06
CA ASN A 215 5.86 -25.37 -10.12
C ASN A 215 6.01 -25.90 -11.55
N THR A 216 5.41 -25.24 -12.53
CA THR A 216 5.53 -25.59 -13.96
C THR A 216 6.97 -25.45 -14.45
N MET A 217 7.71 -24.43 -14.00
CA MET A 217 9.16 -24.28 -14.25
C MET A 217 10.05 -25.21 -13.41
N GLU A 218 9.45 -26.23 -12.79
CA GLU A 218 10.09 -27.32 -12.03
C GLU A 218 10.89 -26.91 -10.80
N THR A 219 10.80 -25.66 -10.34
CA THR A 219 11.59 -25.20 -9.19
C THR A 219 10.90 -25.46 -7.84
N GLY A 220 9.57 -25.65 -7.85
CA GLY A 220 8.75 -25.78 -6.63
C GLY A 220 8.43 -24.42 -6.01
N ASP A 221 7.91 -24.40 -4.77
CA ASP A 221 7.44 -23.17 -4.12
C ASP A 221 8.41 -22.57 -3.09
N ASP A 222 9.57 -23.18 -2.86
CA ASP A 222 10.52 -22.76 -1.82
C ASP A 222 11.11 -21.36 -2.10
N PHE A 223 11.50 -21.08 -3.35
CA PHE A 223 12.02 -19.77 -3.73
C PHE A 223 10.93 -18.68 -3.62
N LEU A 224 9.71 -19.00 -4.05
CA LEU A 224 8.56 -18.12 -3.92
C LEU A 224 8.31 -17.77 -2.45
N LYS A 225 8.30 -18.77 -1.56
CA LYS A 225 8.15 -18.57 -0.11
C LYS A 225 9.29 -17.74 0.46
N MET A 226 10.54 -18.05 0.12
CA MET A 226 11.70 -17.27 0.59
C MET A 226 11.59 -15.79 0.18
N ASN A 227 11.05 -15.51 -1.00
CA ASN A 227 10.98 -14.16 -1.55
C ASN A 227 9.75 -13.36 -1.06
N PHE A 228 8.57 -13.97 -1.02
CA PHE A 228 7.29 -13.28 -0.79
C PHE A 228 6.60 -13.66 0.52
N ALA A 229 6.91 -14.83 1.09
CA ALA A 229 6.34 -15.29 2.35
C ALA A 229 7.43 -15.84 3.31
N PRO A 230 8.45 -15.02 3.65
CA PRO A 230 9.63 -15.49 4.38
C PRO A 230 9.29 -16.14 5.73
N SER A 231 8.24 -15.68 6.42
CA SER A 231 7.77 -16.31 7.67
C SER A 231 7.26 -17.75 7.50
N LEU A 232 6.77 -18.12 6.30
CA LEU A 232 6.44 -19.50 5.97
C LEU A 232 7.69 -20.31 5.61
N TYR A 233 8.64 -19.69 4.90
CA TYR A 233 9.90 -20.33 4.51
C TYR A 233 10.75 -20.70 5.74
N MET A 234 10.89 -19.79 6.70
CA MET A 234 11.73 -20.00 7.90
C MET A 234 11.26 -21.15 8.80
N LYS A 235 9.97 -21.54 8.72
CA LYS A 235 9.45 -22.70 9.46
C LYS A 235 9.94 -24.04 8.91
N ASN A 236 10.27 -24.10 7.62
CA ASN A 236 10.69 -25.32 6.92
C ASN A 236 11.71 -24.99 5.81
N PRO A 237 12.93 -24.57 6.17
CA PRO A 237 13.93 -24.18 5.18
C PRO A 237 14.40 -25.40 4.38
N LYS A 238 14.07 -25.46 3.10
CA LYS A 238 14.59 -26.48 2.18
C LYS A 238 15.82 -25.94 1.45
N ASN A 239 16.97 -26.55 1.69
CA ASN A 239 18.24 -26.16 1.07
C ASN A 239 18.44 -26.68 -0.38
N LYS A 240 17.40 -27.22 -1.03
CA LYS A 240 17.48 -27.81 -2.37
C LYS A 240 16.64 -27.04 -3.39
N PHE A 241 17.01 -25.79 -3.66
CA PHE A 241 16.43 -25.04 -4.78
C PHE A 241 16.71 -25.77 -6.09
N LYS A 242 15.72 -25.94 -6.96
CA LYS A 242 15.92 -26.40 -8.35
C LYS A 242 16.11 -25.20 -9.27
N ASN A 243 16.82 -25.36 -10.38
CA ASN A 243 16.96 -24.26 -11.34
C ASN A 243 15.59 -24.00 -11.98
N LEU A 244 15.26 -22.75 -12.29
CA LEU A 244 14.08 -22.45 -13.11
C LEU A 244 14.38 -22.85 -14.55
N ASN A 245 13.52 -23.69 -15.13
CA ASN A 245 13.50 -23.94 -16.56
C ASN A 245 12.72 -22.82 -17.26
N LEU A 246 13.43 -21.77 -17.68
CA LEU A 246 12.83 -20.60 -18.34
C LEU A 246 12.46 -20.87 -19.81
N ASP A 247 12.93 -21.97 -20.40
CA ASP A 247 12.61 -22.32 -21.78
C ASP A 247 11.12 -22.65 -21.93
N LEU A 248 10.46 -23.04 -20.84
CA LEU A 248 9.02 -23.28 -20.78
C LEU A 248 8.18 -21.99 -20.85
N LEU A 249 8.77 -20.82 -20.66
CA LEU A 249 8.07 -19.53 -20.79
C LEU A 249 8.27 -18.88 -22.17
N ASP A 250 9.10 -19.46 -23.05
CA ASP A 250 9.50 -18.91 -24.36
C ASP A 250 9.93 -17.41 -24.33
N ILE A 251 10.51 -16.94 -23.22
CA ILE A 251 10.89 -15.53 -23.04
C ILE A 251 12.14 -15.23 -23.87
N LYS A 252 12.06 -14.44 -24.93
CA LYS A 252 13.26 -14.04 -25.68
C LYS A 252 13.86 -12.75 -25.14
N ILE A 253 15.19 -12.64 -25.16
CA ILE A 253 15.88 -11.42 -24.70
C ILE A 253 15.55 -10.24 -25.62
N ASP A 254 15.42 -10.50 -26.92
CA ASP A 254 15.12 -9.46 -27.92
C ASP A 254 13.71 -8.88 -27.74
N GLU A 255 12.77 -9.66 -27.20
CA GLU A 255 11.42 -9.19 -26.83
C GLU A 255 11.49 -8.16 -25.69
N ILE A 256 12.35 -8.40 -24.68
CA ILE A 256 12.54 -7.45 -23.58
C ILE A 256 13.02 -6.10 -24.12
N GLU A 257 14.00 -6.10 -25.02
CA GLU A 257 14.53 -4.86 -25.61
C GLU A 257 13.48 -4.17 -26.50
N THR A 258 12.70 -4.95 -27.26
CA THR A 258 11.66 -4.45 -28.15
C THR A 258 10.53 -3.77 -27.36
N TYR A 259 9.94 -4.47 -26.39
CA TYR A 259 8.87 -3.91 -25.56
C TYR A 259 9.35 -2.76 -24.68
N SER A 260 10.62 -2.77 -24.23
CA SER A 260 11.19 -1.65 -23.48
C SER A 260 11.28 -0.38 -24.34
N ARG A 261 11.59 -0.53 -25.64
CA ARG A 261 11.61 0.60 -26.59
C ARG A 261 10.20 1.10 -26.85
N GLU A 262 9.26 0.20 -27.12
CA GLU A 262 7.85 0.53 -27.35
C GLU A 262 7.26 1.35 -26.20
N LEU A 263 7.45 0.92 -24.95
CA LEU A 263 7.00 1.67 -23.78
C LEU A 263 7.65 3.05 -23.67
N ARG A 264 8.95 3.16 -23.97
CA ARG A 264 9.65 4.45 -23.92
C ARG A 264 9.11 5.42 -24.95
N ASP A 265 8.87 4.94 -26.17
CA ASP A 265 8.34 5.75 -27.26
C ASP A 265 6.89 6.16 -26.97
N SER A 266 6.11 5.30 -26.30
CA SER A 266 4.72 5.58 -25.90
C SER A 266 4.55 6.77 -24.94
N ILE A 267 5.59 7.16 -24.19
CA ILE A 267 5.53 8.28 -23.23
C ILE A 267 5.15 9.58 -23.96
N GLN A 268 5.67 9.78 -25.17
CA GLN A 268 5.45 11.02 -25.93
C GLN A 268 4.05 11.12 -26.51
N SER A 269 3.33 10.00 -26.64
CA SER A 269 2.00 9.95 -27.23
C SER A 269 0.88 9.94 -26.22
N VAL A 270 1.15 9.95 -24.90
CA VAL A 270 0.11 9.92 -23.85
C VAL A 270 -0.84 11.12 -24.00
N SER A 271 -2.12 10.81 -24.20
CA SER A 271 -3.23 11.76 -24.36
C SER A 271 -4.42 11.31 -23.51
N PHE A 272 -5.43 12.17 -23.36
CA PHE A 272 -6.63 11.81 -22.61
C PHE A 272 -7.42 10.69 -23.31
N GLU A 273 -7.45 10.70 -24.65
CA GLU A 273 -8.05 9.67 -25.48
C GLU A 273 -7.38 8.30 -25.25
N ASN A 274 -6.04 8.27 -25.15
CA ASN A 274 -5.29 7.04 -24.89
C ASN A 274 -5.59 6.44 -23.51
N LEU A 275 -5.97 7.27 -22.53
CA LEU A 275 -6.33 6.79 -21.20
C LEU A 275 -7.59 5.92 -21.22
N TYR A 276 -8.52 6.15 -22.16
CA TYR A 276 -9.83 5.49 -22.15
C TYR A 276 -10.06 4.50 -23.32
N ASN A 277 -9.31 4.61 -24.41
CA ASN A 277 -9.49 3.75 -25.60
C ASN A 277 -8.79 2.38 -25.50
N GLY A 278 -8.45 1.92 -24.30
CA GLY A 278 -7.75 0.65 -24.09
C GLY A 278 -6.22 0.71 -24.22
N THR A 279 -5.66 1.76 -24.82
CA THR A 279 -4.21 1.94 -24.97
C THR A 279 -3.48 2.00 -23.62
N LEU A 280 -4.03 2.68 -22.62
CA LEU A 280 -3.48 2.65 -21.25
C LEU A 280 -3.41 1.22 -20.70
N SER A 281 -4.45 0.43 -20.92
CA SER A 281 -4.53 -0.96 -20.49
C SER A 281 -3.45 -1.83 -21.15
N GLU A 282 -3.21 -1.63 -22.45
CA GLU A 282 -2.13 -2.28 -23.20
C GLU A 282 -0.76 -1.92 -22.64
N HIS A 283 -0.48 -0.63 -22.44
CA HIS A 283 0.80 -0.19 -21.86
C HIS A 283 1.02 -0.74 -20.45
N LEU A 284 -0.01 -0.72 -19.60
CA LEU A 284 0.07 -1.29 -18.25
C LEU A 284 0.32 -2.81 -18.29
N ALA A 285 -0.32 -3.53 -19.22
CA ALA A 285 -0.04 -4.95 -19.45
C ALA A 285 1.40 -5.20 -19.93
N LEU A 286 1.94 -4.35 -20.81
CA LEU A 286 3.33 -4.41 -21.24
C LEU A 286 4.31 -4.16 -20.07
N PHE A 287 4.05 -3.16 -19.22
CA PHE A 287 4.84 -2.92 -18.00
C PHE A 287 4.85 -4.15 -17.09
N ALA A 288 3.68 -4.73 -16.84
CA ALA A 288 3.52 -5.94 -16.04
C ALA A 288 4.29 -7.13 -16.62
N MET A 289 4.12 -7.37 -17.93
CA MET A 289 4.78 -8.46 -18.64
C MET A 289 6.31 -8.33 -18.58
N LEU A 290 6.86 -7.15 -18.91
CA LEU A 290 8.29 -6.88 -18.80
C LEU A 290 8.82 -7.07 -17.38
N GLY A 291 8.07 -6.58 -16.38
CA GLY A 291 8.41 -6.76 -14.97
C GLY A 291 8.51 -8.24 -14.59
N GLN A 292 7.59 -9.08 -15.07
CA GLN A 292 7.62 -10.53 -14.85
C GLN A 292 8.76 -11.22 -15.58
N MET A 293 9.02 -10.87 -16.84
CA MET A 293 10.16 -11.41 -17.62
C MET A 293 11.48 -11.14 -16.90
N ILE A 294 11.69 -9.90 -16.46
CA ILE A 294 12.88 -9.49 -15.70
C ILE A 294 12.95 -10.25 -14.37
N PHE A 295 11.83 -10.35 -13.64
CA PHE A 295 11.75 -11.06 -12.37
C PHE A 295 12.15 -12.54 -12.49
N PHE A 296 11.64 -13.27 -13.49
CA PHE A 296 11.96 -14.69 -13.68
C PHE A 296 13.41 -14.91 -14.09
N ARG A 297 13.96 -14.03 -14.95
CA ARG A 297 15.38 -14.06 -15.34
C ARG A 297 16.29 -13.79 -14.13
N LEU A 298 15.99 -12.77 -13.32
CA LEU A 298 16.70 -12.49 -12.06
C LEU A 298 16.61 -13.66 -11.08
N SER A 299 15.43 -14.27 -10.94
CA SER A 299 15.21 -15.45 -10.08
C SER A 299 16.10 -16.62 -10.48
N SER A 300 16.14 -16.96 -11.78
CA SER A 300 16.97 -18.05 -12.30
C SER A 300 18.46 -17.79 -12.05
N ILE A 301 18.93 -16.56 -12.29
CA ILE A 301 20.33 -16.17 -12.06
C ILE A 301 20.68 -16.19 -10.56
N PHE A 302 19.82 -15.64 -9.71
CA PHE A 302 20.01 -15.62 -8.27
C PHE A 302 20.13 -17.04 -7.70
N ILE A 303 19.25 -17.97 -8.12
CA ILE A 303 19.31 -19.37 -7.67
C ILE A 303 20.64 -20.02 -8.08
N LYS A 304 21.15 -19.75 -9.30
CA LYS A 304 22.46 -20.26 -9.74
C LYS A 304 23.60 -19.75 -8.84
N ILE A 305 23.57 -18.47 -8.45
CA ILE A 305 24.55 -17.88 -7.52
C ILE A 305 24.38 -18.49 -6.12
N LEU A 306 23.16 -18.53 -5.59
CA LEU A 306 22.84 -19.05 -4.27
C LEU A 306 23.28 -20.51 -4.11
N LYS A 307 23.10 -21.36 -5.12
CA LYS A 307 23.59 -22.75 -5.10
C LYS A 307 25.09 -22.86 -4.91
N ARG A 308 25.85 -21.91 -5.45
CA ARG A 308 27.32 -21.90 -5.38
C ARG A 308 27.80 -21.39 -4.02
N VAL A 309 27.21 -20.33 -3.51
CA VAL A 309 27.65 -19.69 -2.24
C VAL A 309 26.93 -20.21 -1.00
N LYS A 310 25.77 -20.85 -1.17
CA LYS A 310 24.92 -21.45 -0.13
C LYS A 310 24.50 -20.50 1.00
N ASN A 311 24.49 -19.20 0.74
CA ASN A 311 24.12 -18.16 1.70
C ASN A 311 23.43 -17.00 0.96
N VAL A 312 22.22 -16.63 1.40
CA VAL A 312 21.38 -15.61 0.77
C VAL A 312 22.03 -14.23 0.85
N GLN A 313 22.54 -13.84 2.01
CA GLN A 313 23.25 -12.58 2.20
C GLN A 313 24.48 -12.52 1.27
N ARG A 314 25.29 -13.57 1.22
CA ARG A 314 26.48 -13.59 0.35
C ARG A 314 26.11 -13.51 -1.14
N ALA A 315 25.05 -14.18 -1.56
CA ALA A 315 24.54 -14.09 -2.92
C ALA A 315 24.07 -12.66 -3.25
N ALA A 316 23.34 -12.03 -2.33
CA ALA A 316 22.90 -10.63 -2.46
C ALA A 316 24.09 -9.66 -2.52
N GLU A 317 25.06 -9.79 -1.62
CA GLU A 317 26.26 -8.94 -1.60
C GLU A 317 27.06 -9.04 -2.90
N LEU A 318 27.25 -10.26 -3.43
CA LEU A 318 27.93 -10.49 -4.70
C LEU A 318 27.22 -9.82 -5.88
N ILE A 319 25.90 -9.75 -5.86
CA ILE A 319 25.11 -9.13 -6.93
C ILE A 319 25.11 -7.60 -6.76
N TYR A 320 24.69 -7.11 -5.59
CA TYR A 320 24.41 -5.69 -5.40
C TYR A 320 25.65 -4.84 -5.16
N LYS A 321 26.64 -5.31 -4.37
CA LYS A 321 27.84 -4.50 -4.06
C LYS A 321 28.87 -4.44 -5.18
N THR A 322 28.79 -5.34 -6.15
CA THR A 322 29.72 -5.39 -7.30
C THR A 322 29.19 -4.68 -8.54
N ARG A 323 27.96 -4.16 -8.47
CA ARG A 323 27.29 -3.48 -9.57
C ARG A 323 27.93 -2.11 -9.82
N ASN A 324 28.00 -1.71 -11.09
CA ASN A 324 28.63 -0.45 -11.50
C ASN A 324 27.76 0.80 -11.29
N SER A 325 26.45 0.65 -11.40
CA SER A 325 25.49 1.73 -11.20
C SER A 325 24.16 1.16 -10.72
N ASN A 326 23.43 1.91 -9.90
CA ASN A 326 22.10 1.53 -9.40
C ASN A 326 21.05 2.61 -9.68
N LEU A 327 19.77 2.28 -9.46
CA LEU A 327 18.65 3.21 -9.68
C LEU A 327 18.78 4.49 -8.86
N PHE A 328 19.27 4.41 -7.62
CA PHE A 328 19.37 5.56 -6.73
C PHE A 328 20.33 6.62 -7.26
N GLU A 329 21.46 6.21 -7.87
CA GLU A 329 22.37 7.13 -8.56
C GLU A 329 21.69 7.79 -9.77
N LYS A 330 20.95 7.01 -10.56
CA LYS A 330 20.23 7.50 -11.76
C LYS A 330 19.11 8.50 -11.39
N LEU A 331 18.55 8.36 -10.19
CA LEU A 331 17.50 9.22 -9.65
C LEU A 331 18.00 10.49 -8.96
N SER A 332 19.29 10.55 -8.60
CA SER A 332 19.91 11.71 -7.95
C SER A 332 19.51 13.04 -8.60
N GLY A 333 18.92 13.95 -7.82
CA GLY A 333 18.50 15.28 -8.26
C GLY A 333 17.23 15.31 -9.11
N ARG A 334 16.56 14.17 -9.33
CA ARG A 334 15.28 14.13 -10.05
C ARG A 334 14.11 14.30 -9.09
N SER A 335 13.10 15.06 -9.52
CA SER A 335 11.78 15.02 -8.89
C SER A 335 11.05 13.75 -9.33
N ILE A 336 10.66 12.93 -8.35
CA ILE A 336 9.93 11.67 -8.58
C ILE A 336 8.64 11.63 -7.75
N PRO A 337 7.58 10.97 -8.23
CA PRO A 337 6.41 10.76 -7.41
C PRO A 337 6.77 9.80 -6.28
N LYS A 338 6.19 10.00 -5.09
CA LYS A 338 6.37 9.04 -3.99
C LYS A 338 5.89 7.65 -4.39
N TYR A 339 4.74 7.58 -5.05
CA TYR A 339 4.17 6.36 -5.58
C TYR A 339 3.57 6.62 -6.97
N LEU A 340 3.38 5.56 -7.76
CA LEU A 340 2.66 5.59 -9.03
C LEU A 340 1.14 5.62 -8.79
N ASP A 341 0.66 6.66 -8.14
CA ASP A 341 -0.76 6.87 -7.81
C ASP A 341 -1.11 8.35 -7.94
N ALA A 342 -2.32 8.65 -8.40
CA ALA A 342 -2.75 10.02 -8.71
C ALA A 342 -2.68 10.99 -7.51
N PHE A 343 -2.75 10.49 -6.27
CA PHE A 343 -2.61 11.33 -5.06
C PHE A 343 -1.16 11.48 -4.59
N ALA A 344 -0.21 10.78 -5.19
CA ALA A 344 1.14 10.75 -4.67
C ALA A 344 1.81 12.13 -4.86
N PRO A 345 2.29 12.75 -3.76
CA PRO A 345 3.09 13.96 -3.90
C PRO A 345 4.42 13.62 -4.57
N TYR A 346 5.02 14.62 -5.21
CA TYR A 346 6.38 14.52 -5.72
C TYR A 346 7.38 14.90 -4.63
N ALA A 347 8.56 14.29 -4.68
CA ALA A 347 9.69 14.61 -3.83
C ALA A 347 10.97 14.66 -4.67
N GLU A 348 11.86 15.58 -4.32
CA GLU A 348 13.20 15.59 -4.89
C GLU A 348 14.01 14.44 -4.30
N PHE A 349 14.60 13.65 -5.18
CA PHE A 349 15.47 12.56 -4.78
C PHE A 349 16.86 13.12 -4.45
N PRO A 350 17.38 12.91 -3.23
CA PRO A 350 18.58 13.59 -2.77
C PRO A 350 19.82 13.13 -3.55
N PRO A 351 20.80 14.03 -3.75
CA PRO A 351 22.07 13.65 -4.35
C PRO A 351 22.94 12.83 -3.38
N GLY A 352 23.77 11.95 -3.93
CA GLY A 352 24.92 11.38 -3.20
C GLY A 352 24.56 10.42 -2.07
N LEU A 353 23.73 9.41 -2.33
CA LEU A 353 23.46 8.35 -1.35
C LEU A 353 24.67 7.46 -1.02
N GLY A 354 25.80 7.60 -1.73
CA GLY A 354 27.13 7.10 -1.36
C GLY A 354 27.18 5.64 -0.95
N TYR A 355 27.61 4.75 -1.86
CA TYR A 355 27.63 3.31 -1.60
C TYR A 355 29.04 2.71 -1.66
N GLY A 356 29.33 1.76 -0.76
CA GLY A 356 30.59 1.04 -0.72
C GLY A 356 30.67 -0.04 -1.80
N LYS A 357 31.06 0.32 -3.01
CA LYS A 357 31.31 -0.63 -4.10
C LYS A 357 32.48 -1.54 -3.78
N LYS A 358 32.35 -2.82 -4.10
CA LYS A 358 33.42 -3.82 -3.97
C LYS A 358 33.68 -4.50 -5.31
N SER A 359 34.92 -4.92 -5.54
CA SER A 359 35.24 -5.75 -6.71
C SER A 359 34.73 -7.20 -6.54
N ILE A 360 34.54 -7.93 -7.64
CA ILE A 360 34.19 -9.37 -7.58
C ILE A 360 35.35 -10.14 -6.93
N GLU A 361 36.58 -9.71 -7.20
CA GLU A 361 37.81 -10.28 -6.67
C GLU A 361 37.88 -10.12 -5.15
N GLU A 362 37.62 -8.93 -4.61
CA GLU A 362 37.49 -8.69 -3.16
C GLU A 362 36.42 -9.59 -2.53
N MET A 363 35.26 -9.70 -3.18
CA MET A 363 34.12 -10.46 -2.69
C MET A 363 34.26 -11.98 -2.89
N THR A 364 35.26 -12.43 -3.63
CA THR A 364 35.56 -13.86 -3.77
C THR A 364 36.88 -14.24 -3.10
N ALA A 365 37.63 -13.28 -2.54
CA ALA A 365 38.95 -13.47 -1.94
C ALA A 365 39.03 -14.67 -0.97
N GLY A 366 38.02 -14.84 -0.10
CA GLY A 366 37.94 -15.94 0.87
C GLY A 366 37.49 -17.30 0.32
N MET A 367 37.19 -17.43 -0.97
CA MET A 367 36.91 -18.74 -1.59
C MET A 367 38.20 -19.53 -1.79
N GLY A 368 38.19 -20.81 -1.38
CA GLY A 368 39.32 -21.72 -1.58
C GLY A 368 39.78 -21.79 -3.04
N PHE A 369 41.08 -21.95 -3.26
CA PHE A 369 41.75 -21.89 -4.57
C PHE A 369 41.06 -22.74 -5.65
N LEU A 370 40.72 -24.00 -5.34
CA LEU A 370 40.03 -24.91 -6.26
C LEU A 370 38.63 -24.41 -6.68
N LYS A 371 37.87 -23.79 -5.78
CA LYS A 371 36.56 -23.21 -6.14
C LYS A 371 36.71 -22.00 -7.05
N LYS A 372 37.75 -21.17 -6.86
CA LYS A 372 38.05 -20.04 -7.75
C LYS A 372 38.48 -20.52 -9.14
N ALA A 373 39.41 -21.47 -9.20
CA ALA A 373 39.98 -21.96 -10.46
C ALA A 373 38.94 -22.63 -11.37
N PHE A 374 38.05 -23.46 -10.81
CA PHE A 374 37.07 -24.19 -11.64
C PHE A 374 35.77 -23.43 -11.91
N HIS A 375 35.40 -22.44 -11.07
CA HIS A 375 34.05 -21.86 -11.11
C HIS A 375 34.04 -20.32 -11.11
N GLY A 376 35.20 -19.66 -10.99
CA GLY A 376 35.31 -18.21 -10.88
C GLY A 376 34.83 -17.46 -12.12
N GLU A 377 35.25 -17.89 -13.31
CA GLU A 377 34.84 -17.26 -14.58
C GLU A 377 33.34 -17.43 -14.83
N ASN A 378 32.82 -18.63 -14.62
CA ASN A 378 31.39 -18.93 -14.66
C ASN A 378 30.58 -18.14 -13.63
N LEU A 379 31.14 -17.83 -12.45
CA LEU A 379 30.49 -17.00 -11.42
C LEU A 379 30.49 -15.53 -11.83
N SER A 380 31.61 -15.01 -12.31
CA SER A 380 31.71 -13.64 -12.83
C SER A 380 30.72 -13.40 -13.97
N GLN A 381 30.62 -14.31 -14.94
CA GLN A 381 29.62 -14.24 -16.02
C GLN A 381 28.18 -14.26 -15.48
N THR A 382 27.90 -15.09 -14.47
CA THR A 382 26.56 -15.15 -13.85
C THR A 382 26.22 -13.86 -13.10
N ILE A 383 27.20 -13.24 -12.42
CA ILE A 383 27.04 -11.95 -11.74
C ILE A 383 26.81 -10.83 -12.76
N LYS A 384 27.60 -10.77 -13.84
CA LYS A 384 27.39 -9.80 -14.94
C LYS A 384 26.01 -9.93 -15.57
N ALA A 385 25.50 -11.16 -15.72
CA ALA A 385 24.14 -11.39 -16.18
C ALA A 385 23.10 -10.83 -15.17
N ALA A 386 23.32 -10.99 -13.87
CA ALA A 386 22.45 -10.38 -12.85
C ALA A 386 22.43 -8.85 -12.98
N HIS A 387 23.60 -8.23 -13.15
CA HIS A 387 23.72 -6.77 -13.34
C HIS A 387 22.92 -6.29 -14.54
N ARG A 388 23.04 -6.98 -15.70
CA ARG A 388 22.28 -6.63 -16.92
C ARG A 388 20.76 -6.60 -16.68
N PHE A 389 20.22 -7.59 -15.97
CA PHE A 389 18.78 -7.63 -15.70
C PHE A 389 18.34 -6.64 -14.60
N LEU A 390 19.22 -6.31 -13.64
CA LEU A 390 18.97 -5.21 -12.71
C LEU A 390 18.99 -3.85 -13.42
N ASP A 391 19.86 -3.65 -14.42
CA ASP A 391 19.85 -2.45 -15.25
C ASP A 391 18.52 -2.32 -16.01
N LYS A 392 18.00 -3.43 -16.54
CA LYS A 392 16.69 -3.48 -17.20
C LYS A 392 15.53 -3.21 -16.24
N ARG A 393 15.59 -3.72 -15.01
CA ARG A 393 14.61 -3.39 -13.96
C ARG A 393 14.62 -1.88 -13.68
N ASP A 394 15.79 -1.29 -13.55
CA ASP A 394 15.95 0.14 -13.27
C ASP A 394 15.44 0.99 -14.43
N GLU A 395 15.76 0.62 -15.67
CA GLU A 395 15.22 1.26 -16.87
C GLU A 395 13.68 1.19 -16.91
N LEU A 396 13.08 0.03 -16.59
CA LEU A 396 11.62 -0.13 -16.55
C LEU A 396 10.98 0.77 -15.49
N ILE A 397 11.56 0.87 -14.30
CA ILE A 397 11.06 1.74 -13.22
C ILE A 397 11.15 3.21 -13.64
N MET A 398 12.25 3.62 -14.26
CA MET A 398 12.40 4.98 -14.80
C MET A 398 11.35 5.29 -15.86
N THR A 399 11.14 4.37 -16.80
CA THR A 399 10.10 4.49 -17.83
C THR A 399 8.71 4.55 -17.22
N ALA A 400 8.43 3.81 -16.14
CA ALA A 400 7.15 3.88 -15.43
C ALA A 400 6.94 5.24 -14.74
N ILE A 401 7.99 5.81 -14.13
CA ILE A 401 7.95 7.15 -13.53
C ILE A 401 7.66 8.21 -14.60
N ASP A 402 8.34 8.16 -15.74
CA ASP A 402 8.17 9.14 -16.82
C ASP A 402 6.80 8.99 -17.50
N TYR A 403 6.33 7.76 -17.69
CA TYR A 403 4.97 7.49 -18.18
C TYR A 403 3.91 8.03 -17.21
N PHE A 404 4.07 7.78 -15.90
CA PHE A 404 3.15 8.31 -14.89
C PHE A 404 3.12 9.85 -14.88
N LYS A 405 4.27 10.52 -15.03
CA LYS A 405 4.32 11.99 -15.16
C LYS A 405 3.56 12.49 -16.39
N ALA A 406 3.65 11.78 -17.52
CA ALA A 406 2.90 12.11 -18.72
C ALA A 406 1.38 11.97 -18.49
N VAL A 407 0.96 10.87 -17.83
CA VAL A 407 -0.44 10.66 -17.43
C VAL A 407 -0.93 11.75 -16.47
N ASP A 408 -0.16 12.06 -15.42
CA ASP A 408 -0.51 13.12 -14.46
C ASP A 408 -0.69 14.48 -15.14
N LYS A 409 0.21 14.83 -16.08
CA LYS A 409 0.09 16.05 -16.88
C LYS A 409 -1.23 16.09 -17.67
N VAL A 410 -1.60 15.01 -18.33
CA VAL A 410 -2.86 14.90 -19.08
C VAL A 410 -4.06 15.04 -18.15
N LEU A 411 -4.05 14.36 -17.00
CA LEU A 411 -5.12 14.44 -16.00
C LEU A 411 -5.27 15.84 -15.42
N ARG A 412 -4.17 16.57 -15.19
CA ARG A 412 -4.20 17.97 -14.74
C ARG A 412 -4.82 18.90 -15.78
N ILE A 413 -4.48 18.73 -17.05
CA ILE A 413 -5.10 19.50 -18.14
C ILE A 413 -6.61 19.24 -18.17
N ALA A 414 -7.02 17.97 -18.13
CA ALA A 414 -8.43 17.61 -18.07
C ALA A 414 -9.11 18.18 -16.81
N GLY A 415 -8.43 18.17 -15.65
CA GLY A 415 -8.93 18.75 -14.41
C GLY A 415 -9.18 20.26 -14.52
N ASN A 416 -8.25 21.01 -15.13
CA ASN A 416 -8.42 22.45 -15.39
C ASN A 416 -9.65 22.71 -16.27
N GLU A 417 -9.85 21.93 -17.34
CA GLU A 417 -11.04 22.07 -18.20
C GLU A 417 -12.35 21.88 -17.42
N LEU A 418 -12.39 20.94 -16.47
CA LEU A 418 -13.58 20.72 -15.63
C LEU A 418 -13.80 21.86 -14.62
N VAL A 419 -12.72 22.50 -14.14
CA VAL A 419 -12.80 23.69 -13.29
C VAL A 419 -13.36 24.88 -14.09
N ASP A 420 -12.88 25.10 -15.31
CA ASP A 420 -13.37 26.18 -16.18
C ASP A 420 -14.85 26.02 -16.50
N LYS A 421 -15.32 24.77 -16.63
CA LYS A 421 -16.74 24.42 -16.79
C LYS A 421 -17.54 24.43 -15.49
N ARG A 422 -16.93 24.78 -14.36
CA ARG A 422 -17.53 24.78 -13.00
C ARG A 422 -18.11 23.43 -12.57
N GLN A 423 -17.59 22.33 -13.11
CA GLN A 423 -18.02 20.98 -12.75
C GLN A 423 -17.31 20.46 -11.50
N ILE A 424 -16.08 20.93 -11.26
CA ILE A 424 -15.31 20.71 -10.04
C ILE A 424 -14.67 22.04 -9.59
N ALA A 425 -14.26 22.14 -8.33
CA ALA A 425 -13.68 23.35 -7.75
C ALA A 425 -12.16 23.44 -7.89
N LYS A 426 -11.46 22.28 -7.98
CA LYS A 426 -10.00 22.22 -8.14
C LYS A 426 -9.61 21.08 -9.08
N PRO A 427 -8.53 21.21 -9.86
CA PRO A 427 -8.12 20.17 -10.82
C PRO A 427 -7.88 18.81 -10.16
N GLU A 428 -7.32 18.79 -8.95
CA GLU A 428 -7.01 17.57 -8.21
C GLU A 428 -8.25 16.81 -7.74
N GLN A 429 -9.44 17.43 -7.77
CA GLN A 429 -10.69 16.73 -7.47
C GLN A 429 -10.97 15.61 -8.49
N LEU A 430 -10.44 15.72 -9.71
CA LEU A 430 -10.57 14.70 -10.75
C LEU A 430 -10.01 13.34 -10.32
N TYR A 431 -8.94 13.32 -9.52
CA TYR A 431 -8.31 12.09 -9.01
C TYR A 431 -9.21 11.27 -8.06
N TRP A 432 -10.27 11.89 -7.53
CA TRP A 432 -11.26 11.23 -6.67
C TRP A 432 -12.38 10.53 -7.45
N LEU A 433 -12.47 10.77 -8.75
CA LEU A 433 -13.45 10.16 -9.63
C LEU A 433 -12.86 8.92 -10.30
N GLU A 434 -13.72 7.98 -10.68
CA GLU A 434 -13.34 6.83 -11.48
C GLU A 434 -13.17 7.21 -12.96
N LEU A 435 -12.34 6.46 -13.70
CA LEU A 435 -12.03 6.78 -15.10
C LEU A 435 -13.30 6.91 -15.97
N ASN A 436 -14.27 6.01 -15.79
CA ASN A 436 -15.54 6.05 -16.51
C ASN A 436 -16.42 7.24 -16.10
N GLU A 437 -16.35 7.70 -14.85
CA GLU A 437 -17.06 8.91 -14.42
C GLU A 437 -16.47 10.14 -15.11
N ILE A 438 -15.14 10.27 -15.12
CA ILE A 438 -14.44 11.38 -15.78
C ILE A 438 -14.81 11.43 -17.27
N LYS A 439 -14.84 10.27 -17.93
CA LYS A 439 -15.27 10.14 -19.33
C LYS A 439 -16.70 10.63 -19.53
N ASN A 440 -17.64 10.18 -18.70
CA ASN A 440 -19.05 10.57 -18.82
C ASN A 440 -19.25 12.07 -18.55
N ILE A 441 -18.51 12.65 -17.59
CA ILE A 441 -18.54 14.09 -17.32
C ILE A 441 -18.06 14.88 -18.55
N LYS A 442 -16.96 14.46 -19.18
CA LYS A 442 -16.44 15.13 -20.38
C LYS A 442 -17.37 15.01 -21.59
N LYS A 443 -18.12 13.90 -21.70
CA LYS A 443 -19.13 13.70 -22.76
C LYS A 443 -20.46 14.40 -22.50
N GLY A 444 -20.71 14.88 -21.28
CA GLY A 444 -22.00 15.44 -20.87
C GLY A 444 -23.04 14.38 -20.47
N ASP A 445 -22.62 13.12 -20.32
CA ASP A 445 -23.48 11.96 -20.02
C ASP A 445 -23.46 11.59 -18.51
N TYR A 446 -22.99 12.49 -17.64
CA TYR A 446 -22.96 12.25 -16.20
C TYR A 446 -24.23 12.75 -15.51
N TYR A 447 -25.08 11.83 -15.08
CA TYR A 447 -26.36 12.13 -14.44
C TYR A 447 -26.29 12.27 -12.90
N GLY A 448 -25.10 12.09 -12.31
CA GLY A 448 -24.88 12.17 -10.86
C GLY A 448 -24.56 13.58 -10.35
N ASN A 449 -24.70 13.80 -9.05
CA ASN A 449 -24.22 15.01 -8.37
C ASN A 449 -22.72 14.88 -8.08
N ILE A 450 -21.88 15.59 -8.84
CA ILE A 450 -20.41 15.50 -8.75
C ILE A 450 -19.89 15.84 -7.33
N PRO A 451 -20.27 16.96 -6.68
CA PRO A 451 -19.88 17.25 -5.30
C PRO A 451 -20.21 16.12 -4.32
N PHE A 452 -21.39 15.51 -4.47
CA PHE A 452 -21.81 14.38 -3.66
C PHE A 452 -20.89 13.17 -3.90
N SER A 453 -20.67 12.78 -5.15
CA SER A 453 -19.77 11.67 -5.49
C SER A 453 -18.36 11.86 -4.93
N LEU A 454 -17.79 13.06 -5.08
CA LEU A 454 -16.48 13.42 -4.53
C LEU A 454 -16.43 13.24 -3.00
N TYR A 455 -17.44 13.69 -2.28
CA TYR A 455 -17.55 13.50 -0.83
C TYR A 455 -17.55 12.02 -0.46
N PHE A 456 -18.39 11.20 -1.10
CA PHE A 456 -18.51 9.77 -0.79
C PHE A 456 -17.22 9.00 -1.08
N LYS A 457 -16.53 9.30 -2.20
CA LYS A 457 -15.26 8.67 -2.54
C LYS A 457 -14.15 9.05 -1.55
N ARG A 458 -14.14 10.29 -1.07
CA ARG A 458 -13.21 10.75 -0.01
C ARG A 458 -13.41 9.98 1.28
N VAL A 459 -14.63 9.92 1.81
CA VAL A 459 -14.89 9.23 3.08
C VAL A 459 -14.66 7.72 2.97
N GLN A 460 -14.98 7.11 1.82
CA GLN A 460 -14.69 5.70 1.56
C GLN A 460 -13.19 5.42 1.56
N HIS A 461 -12.40 6.27 0.91
CA HIS A 461 -10.94 6.14 0.89
C HIS A 461 -10.33 6.20 2.30
N GLU A 462 -10.83 7.10 3.15
CA GLU A 462 -10.35 7.19 4.54
C GLU A 462 -10.72 5.95 5.36
N ARG A 463 -11.90 5.36 5.16
CA ARG A 463 -12.24 4.05 5.77
C ARG A 463 -11.35 2.92 5.26
N TYR A 464 -11.04 2.92 3.96
CA TYR A 464 -10.16 1.93 3.36
C TYR A 464 -8.74 2.01 3.93
N LYS A 465 -8.23 3.23 4.17
CA LYS A 465 -6.96 3.44 4.90
C LYS A 465 -7.01 2.91 6.33
N ALA A 466 -8.12 3.13 7.04
CA ALA A 466 -8.28 2.67 8.42
C ALA A 466 -8.37 1.14 8.54
N GLN A 467 -8.86 0.46 7.51
CA GLN A 467 -9.02 -0.99 7.52
C GLN A 467 -7.66 -1.70 7.44
N PHE A 468 -7.25 -2.34 8.54
CA PHE A 468 -6.13 -3.28 8.48
C PHE A 468 -6.45 -4.42 7.49
N CYS A 469 -5.51 -4.73 6.60
CA CYS A 469 -5.59 -5.92 5.77
C CYS A 469 -4.27 -6.70 5.87
N PRO A 470 -4.32 -8.02 6.17
CA PRO A 470 -3.12 -8.83 6.31
C PRO A 470 -2.37 -8.95 4.98
N ASN A 471 -1.06 -9.18 5.07
CA ASN A 471 -0.21 -9.27 3.86
C ASN A 471 -0.51 -10.47 2.98
N LEU A 472 -1.04 -11.53 3.56
CA LEU A 472 -1.50 -12.75 2.89
C LEU A 472 -2.93 -13.02 3.29
N ILE A 473 -3.81 -13.27 2.32
CA ILE A 473 -5.22 -13.58 2.57
C ILE A 473 -5.78 -14.51 1.51
N TYR A 474 -6.54 -15.52 1.94
CA TYR A 474 -7.34 -16.32 1.01
C TYR A 474 -8.62 -15.59 0.65
N GLU A 475 -9.09 -15.77 -0.59
CA GLU A 475 -10.37 -15.22 -1.06
C GLU A 475 -11.51 -15.42 -0.06
N LYS A 476 -11.72 -16.67 0.39
CA LYS A 476 -12.78 -17.04 1.34
C LYS A 476 -12.71 -16.31 2.68
N ASP A 477 -11.53 -15.81 3.06
CA ASP A 477 -11.28 -15.20 4.37
C ASP A 477 -11.39 -13.66 4.34
N ILE A 478 -11.72 -13.04 3.20
CA ILE A 478 -11.85 -11.57 3.08
C ILE A 478 -12.87 -11.00 4.08
N ASN A 479 -14.02 -11.65 4.27
CA ASN A 479 -15.02 -11.18 5.24
C ASN A 479 -14.57 -11.34 6.70
N ARG A 480 -13.55 -12.17 6.95
CA ARG A 480 -13.00 -12.48 8.28
C ARG A 480 -11.80 -11.62 8.63
N ILE A 481 -11.46 -10.61 7.82
CA ILE A 481 -10.35 -9.69 8.09
C ILE A 481 -10.43 -9.11 9.52
N PRO A 482 -11.59 -8.63 10.02
CA PRO A 482 -11.67 -8.13 11.40
C PRO A 482 -11.31 -9.20 12.45
N ASP A 483 -11.80 -10.43 12.29
CA ASP A 483 -11.50 -11.54 13.20
C ASP A 483 -10.01 -11.92 13.16
N ILE A 484 -9.43 -11.96 11.96
CA ILE A 484 -7.99 -12.21 11.76
C ILE A 484 -7.19 -11.12 12.47
N PHE A 485 -7.58 -9.85 12.33
CA PHE A 485 -6.90 -8.74 12.98
C PHE A 485 -6.94 -8.86 14.51
N ASN A 486 -8.11 -9.14 15.10
CA ASN A 486 -8.24 -9.37 16.53
C ASN A 486 -7.41 -10.57 17.02
N GLY A 487 -7.37 -11.64 16.23
CA GLY A 487 -6.51 -12.81 16.46
C GLY A 487 -5.00 -12.46 16.42
N LEU A 488 -4.59 -11.53 15.54
CA LEU A 488 -3.22 -11.05 15.50
C LEU A 488 -2.88 -10.16 16.70
N ILE A 489 -3.75 -9.23 17.10
CA ILE A 489 -3.54 -8.37 18.29
C ILE A 489 -3.27 -9.23 19.53
N SER A 490 -4.08 -10.26 19.76
CA SER A 490 -3.93 -11.15 20.92
C SER A 490 -2.63 -11.96 20.86
N LYS A 491 -2.22 -12.42 19.68
CA LYS A 491 -1.03 -13.24 19.46
C LYS A 491 0.29 -12.48 19.63
N TYR A 492 0.34 -11.18 19.32
CA TYR A 492 1.56 -10.38 19.35
C TYR A 492 1.98 -9.91 20.77
N ASN A 493 1.58 -10.63 21.81
CA ASN A 493 2.02 -10.40 23.20
C ASN A 493 2.98 -11.52 23.63
N ASN A 494 4.25 -11.19 23.91
CA ASN A 494 5.27 -12.16 24.35
C ASN A 494 5.49 -13.29 23.32
N ILE A 495 5.83 -12.92 22.08
CA ILE A 495 6.05 -13.88 20.98
C ILE A 495 7.43 -13.71 20.35
N GLU A 496 8.00 -14.83 19.91
CA GLU A 496 9.17 -14.89 19.05
C GLU A 496 8.73 -15.14 17.60
N ILE A 497 9.25 -14.34 16.68
CA ILE A 497 8.92 -14.38 15.25
C ILE A 497 10.20 -14.58 14.45
N SER A 498 10.26 -15.65 13.67
CA SER A 498 11.32 -15.84 12.68
C SER A 498 11.19 -14.82 11.55
N CYS A 499 12.30 -14.15 11.26
CA CYS A 499 12.43 -13.16 10.21
C CYS A 499 13.41 -13.65 9.16
N ARG A 500 13.23 -13.19 7.92
CA ARG A 500 14.36 -13.22 6.98
C ARG A 500 15.21 -11.99 7.25
N THR A 501 16.49 -12.22 7.50
CA THR A 501 17.41 -11.16 7.92
C THR A 501 18.51 -10.94 6.89
N LEU A 502 18.95 -9.70 6.80
CA LEU A 502 20.14 -9.26 6.08
C LEU A 502 21.00 -8.48 7.07
N ASN A 503 22.31 -8.76 7.12
CA ASN A 503 23.25 -8.15 8.07
C ASN A 503 22.75 -8.29 9.52
N PRO A 504 22.55 -9.53 10.01
CA PRO A 504 21.96 -9.77 11.32
C PRO A 504 22.81 -9.20 12.46
N VAL A 505 22.14 -8.70 13.50
CA VAL A 505 22.81 -8.26 14.73
C VAL A 505 22.78 -9.36 15.79
N LYS A 506 23.78 -9.36 16.69
CA LYS A 506 23.85 -10.34 17.79
C LYS A 506 22.62 -10.24 18.70
N GLU A 507 22.46 -9.07 19.33
CA GLU A 507 21.28 -8.75 20.12
C GLU A 507 21.14 -7.22 20.24
N LYS A 508 19.94 -6.69 20.00
CA LYS A 508 19.63 -5.27 20.23
C LYS A 508 18.17 -5.12 20.65
N THR A 509 17.95 -4.43 21.76
CA THR A 509 16.62 -4.23 22.37
C THR A 509 16.25 -2.76 22.37
N PHE A 510 14.99 -2.45 22.07
CA PHE A 510 14.45 -1.08 22.05
C PHE A 510 12.94 -1.09 22.31
N VAL A 511 12.37 0.08 22.54
CA VAL A 511 10.92 0.30 22.58
C VAL A 511 10.52 1.09 21.34
N TYR A 512 9.60 0.55 20.55
CA TYR A 512 9.12 1.25 19.36
C TYR A 512 7.94 2.16 19.70
N ASN A 513 8.17 3.47 19.60
CA ASN A 513 7.19 4.50 20.01
C ASN A 513 6.13 4.81 18.94
N GLY A 514 6.21 4.20 17.75
CA GLY A 514 5.23 4.41 16.67
C GLY A 514 5.67 5.39 15.58
N GLU A 515 6.92 5.87 15.60
CA GLU A 515 7.50 6.71 14.56
C GLU A 515 8.21 5.85 13.49
N ASP A 516 7.67 5.78 12.27
CA ASP A 516 8.19 4.84 11.26
C ASP A 516 9.66 5.05 10.87
N ILE A 517 10.10 6.31 10.79
CA ILE A 517 11.46 6.69 10.45
C ILE A 517 11.84 7.84 11.40
N PRO A 518 12.75 7.63 12.36
CA PRO A 518 13.15 8.65 13.31
C PRO A 518 14.03 9.70 12.65
N ASP A 519 13.94 10.95 13.14
CA ASP A 519 14.77 12.06 12.67
C ASP A 519 16.26 11.91 13.07
N SER A 520 16.57 11.08 14.08
CA SER A 520 17.94 10.67 14.41
C SER A 520 17.96 9.30 15.11
N GLY A 521 18.89 8.42 14.71
CA GLY A 521 19.27 7.22 15.46
C GLY A 521 18.39 5.97 15.27
N GLY A 522 18.99 4.96 14.62
CA GLY A 522 18.96 3.57 15.09
C GLY A 522 17.96 2.62 14.44
N LEU A 523 16.67 2.95 14.36
CA LEU A 523 15.63 1.99 13.95
C LEU A 523 14.50 2.63 13.12
N ALA A 524 14.21 2.05 11.96
CA ALA A 524 12.98 2.31 11.22
C ALA A 524 12.05 1.09 11.25
N VAL A 525 10.75 1.33 11.45
CA VAL A 525 9.70 0.30 11.45
C VAL A 525 8.56 0.75 10.56
N PHE A 526 8.28 0.04 9.49
CA PHE A 526 7.20 0.40 8.57
C PHE A 526 6.64 -0.82 7.85
N SER A 527 5.35 -0.83 7.54
CA SER A 527 4.80 -1.87 6.67
C SER A 527 5.36 -1.78 5.25
N ARG A 528 5.50 -0.57 4.71
CA ARG A 528 6.06 -0.28 3.38
C ARG A 528 6.80 1.05 3.36
N ILE A 529 7.70 1.20 2.40
CA ILE A 529 8.40 2.45 2.14
C ILE A 529 8.37 2.76 0.64
N SER A 530 8.12 4.02 0.32
CA SER A 530 8.11 4.50 -1.06
C SER A 530 9.54 4.63 -1.60
N ILE A 531 9.73 4.47 -2.91
CA ILE A 531 11.06 4.68 -3.53
C ILE A 531 11.67 6.04 -3.16
N ALA A 532 10.84 7.09 -3.11
CA ALA A 532 11.26 8.45 -2.77
C ALA A 532 11.61 8.65 -1.29
N ASP A 533 11.12 7.78 -0.40
CA ASP A 533 11.38 7.86 1.03
C ASP A 533 12.53 6.92 1.49
N ILE A 534 12.98 5.95 0.68
CA ILE A 534 14.17 5.10 0.98
C ILE A 534 15.40 5.93 1.41
N PRO A 535 15.73 7.07 0.77
CA PRO A 535 16.87 7.90 1.17
C PRO A 535 16.84 8.38 2.62
N LYS A 536 15.66 8.48 3.24
CA LYS A 536 15.49 8.89 4.64
C LYS A 536 16.04 7.87 5.62
N LEU A 537 16.32 6.65 5.16
CA LEU A 537 16.94 5.59 5.97
C LEU A 537 18.46 5.74 6.08
N LYS A 538 19.06 6.80 5.52
CA LYS A 538 20.51 7.01 5.52
C LYS A 538 21.14 6.88 6.90
N ASP A 539 20.51 7.46 7.92
CA ASP A 539 21.03 7.49 9.30
C ASP A 539 20.43 6.39 10.19
N THR A 540 19.73 5.44 9.59
CA THR A 540 19.11 4.29 10.26
C THR A 540 20.01 3.06 10.20
N ASP A 541 20.29 2.40 11.32
CA ASP A 541 21.08 1.15 11.35
C ASP A 541 20.23 -0.10 11.15
N LEU A 542 19.03 -0.10 11.75
CA LEU A 542 18.12 -1.23 11.80
C LEU A 542 16.83 -0.91 11.08
N ILE A 543 16.37 -1.81 10.21
CA ILE A 543 15.12 -1.68 9.48
C ILE A 543 14.26 -2.91 9.79
N ILE A 544 13.03 -2.68 10.24
CA ILE A 544 12.00 -3.70 10.34
C ILE A 544 10.89 -3.35 9.37
N CYS A 545 10.53 -4.29 8.50
CA CYS A 545 9.39 -4.10 7.62
C CYS A 545 8.60 -5.38 7.37
N ASP A 546 7.39 -5.22 6.86
CA ASP A 546 6.53 -6.36 6.55
C ASP A 546 7.07 -7.19 5.38
N TYR A 547 7.51 -6.52 4.31
CA TYR A 547 8.00 -7.14 3.08
C TYR A 547 9.15 -6.34 2.47
N ALA A 548 10.18 -7.06 2.02
CA ALA A 548 11.28 -6.52 1.24
C ALA A 548 11.82 -7.58 0.28
N PRO A 549 11.08 -8.00 -0.77
CA PRO A 549 11.50 -9.09 -1.67
C PRO A 549 12.98 -8.98 -2.10
N LEU A 550 13.64 -10.10 -2.39
CA LEU A 550 15.08 -10.14 -2.75
C LEU A 550 15.47 -9.13 -3.84
N PHE A 551 14.59 -8.87 -4.79
CA PHE A 551 14.85 -7.95 -5.91
C PHE A 551 14.24 -6.54 -5.73
N SER A 552 13.71 -6.26 -4.54
CA SER A 552 13.17 -4.95 -4.17
C SER A 552 14.27 -3.91 -3.97
N LEU A 553 13.92 -2.63 -4.09
CA LEU A 553 14.85 -1.53 -3.94
C LEU A 553 15.30 -1.37 -2.49
N LEU A 554 14.42 -1.60 -1.51
CA LEU A 554 14.77 -1.60 -0.09
C LEU A 554 15.78 -2.69 0.25
N PHE A 555 15.62 -3.90 -0.31
CA PHE A 555 16.56 -4.99 -0.09
C PHE A 555 17.94 -4.68 -0.70
N GLU A 556 17.97 -4.14 -1.92
CA GLU A 556 19.21 -3.66 -2.54
C GLU A 556 19.86 -2.54 -1.72
N TYR A 557 19.08 -1.54 -1.29
CA TYR A 557 19.55 -0.43 -0.47
C TYR A 557 20.18 -0.92 0.84
N ALA A 558 19.50 -1.79 1.58
CA ALA A 558 20.03 -2.35 2.82
C ALA A 558 21.32 -3.16 2.58
N CYS A 559 21.40 -3.87 1.46
CA CYS A 559 22.60 -4.62 1.07
C CYS A 559 23.80 -3.69 0.81
N ILE A 560 23.63 -2.66 -0.02
CA ILE A 560 24.73 -1.77 -0.43
C ILE A 560 25.17 -0.79 0.66
N THR A 561 24.31 -0.54 1.66
CA THR A 561 24.60 0.34 2.81
C THR A 561 24.92 -0.41 4.10
N ASP A 562 25.01 -1.75 4.06
CA ASP A 562 25.30 -2.59 5.23
C ASP A 562 24.29 -2.43 6.38
N LYS A 563 23.06 -1.99 6.09
CA LYS A 563 22.00 -1.85 7.09
C LYS A 563 21.42 -3.22 7.44
N SER A 564 21.05 -3.40 8.71
CA SER A 564 20.36 -4.60 9.17
C SER A 564 18.90 -4.53 8.78
N LEU A 565 18.39 -5.54 8.06
CA LEU A 565 17.01 -5.59 7.59
C LEU A 565 16.33 -6.86 8.11
N TYR A 566 15.23 -6.69 8.83
CA TYR A 566 14.36 -7.76 9.34
C TYR A 566 13.02 -7.67 8.63
N THR A 567 12.63 -8.73 7.92
CA THR A 567 11.39 -8.76 7.14
C THR A 567 10.60 -10.06 7.28
N GLY A 568 9.29 -10.00 6.98
CA GLY A 568 8.38 -11.14 7.08
C GLY A 568 7.34 -11.04 8.19
N LEU A 569 7.24 -9.89 8.84
CA LEU A 569 6.18 -9.62 9.82
C LEU A 569 4.88 -9.24 9.09
N ASN A 570 3.75 -9.47 9.77
CA ASN A 570 2.46 -9.00 9.29
C ASN A 570 2.01 -7.87 10.22
N GLY A 571 1.99 -6.62 9.73
CA GLY A 571 1.59 -5.42 10.47
C GLY A 571 2.63 -4.89 11.46
N SER A 572 3.92 -4.85 11.09
CA SER A 572 5.03 -4.40 11.94
C SER A 572 4.80 -3.05 12.61
N GLU A 573 4.42 -2.02 11.84
CA GLU A 573 4.13 -0.66 12.34
C GLU A 573 2.97 -0.62 13.35
N VAL A 574 2.04 -1.56 13.26
CA VAL A 574 0.83 -1.62 14.09
C VAL A 574 1.09 -2.41 15.36
N PHE A 575 1.67 -3.60 15.24
CA PHE A 575 1.78 -4.54 16.37
C PHE A 575 3.03 -4.33 17.22
N LEU A 576 4.07 -3.69 16.69
CA LEU A 576 5.25 -3.34 17.49
C LEU A 576 5.04 -2.04 18.29
N ARG A 577 4.04 -1.22 17.94
CA ARG A 577 3.82 0.10 18.57
C ARG A 577 3.55 -0.04 20.06
N GLY A 578 4.40 0.61 20.85
CA GLY A 578 4.37 0.61 22.32
C GLY A 578 4.91 -0.68 22.94
N LYS A 579 5.62 -1.53 22.18
CA LYS A 579 6.18 -2.80 22.66
C LYS A 579 7.70 -2.73 22.80
N LYS A 580 8.23 -3.54 23.70
CA LYS A 580 9.67 -3.85 23.79
C LYS A 580 9.99 -4.87 22.71
N VAL A 581 10.98 -4.58 21.88
CA VAL A 581 11.38 -5.42 20.74
C VAL A 581 12.85 -5.74 20.87
N THR A 582 13.18 -7.03 20.83
CA THR A 582 14.55 -7.55 20.85
C THR A 582 14.82 -8.24 19.52
N LEU A 583 15.83 -7.75 18.80
CA LEU A 583 16.34 -8.37 17.57
C LEU A 583 17.51 -9.28 17.89
N SER A 584 17.54 -10.47 17.30
CA SER A 584 18.66 -11.41 17.38
C SER A 584 18.75 -12.17 16.06
N GLU A 585 19.95 -12.41 15.54
CA GLU A 585 20.26 -13.21 14.34
C GLU A 585 19.16 -13.28 13.26
N ASP A 586 18.22 -14.21 13.37
CA ASP A 586 17.13 -14.47 12.42
C ASP A 586 15.72 -14.29 13.01
N ARG A 587 15.59 -13.59 14.14
CA ARG A 587 14.37 -13.50 14.92
C ARG A 587 14.14 -12.13 15.57
N LEU A 588 12.87 -11.90 15.85
CA LEU A 588 12.36 -10.75 16.57
C LEU A 588 11.50 -11.23 17.74
N ILE A 589 11.84 -10.79 18.95
CA ILE A 589 11.11 -11.10 20.18
C ILE A 589 10.33 -9.87 20.61
N ILE A 590 9.03 -10.01 20.84
CA ILE A 590 8.12 -8.93 21.24
C ILE A 590 7.74 -9.14 22.69
N GLY A 591 8.20 -8.26 23.58
CA GLY A 591 7.84 -8.22 24.99
C GLY A 591 6.83 -7.13 25.32
N LYS A 592 6.26 -7.20 26.53
CA LYS A 592 5.56 -6.06 27.13
C LYS A 592 6.57 -4.91 27.38
N SER A 593 6.13 -3.68 27.16
CA SER A 593 6.77 -2.51 27.77
C SER A 593 6.44 -2.55 29.26
N ASP A 594 7.45 -2.30 30.09
CA ASP A 594 7.31 -2.19 31.55
C ASP A 594 6.54 -0.91 31.93
#